data_AF-K6TVR9-F1
#
_entry.id   AF-K6TVR9-F1
#
_cell.length_a   1.000
_cell.length_b   1.000
_cell.length_c   1.000
_cell.angle_alpha   90.00
_cell.angle_beta   90.00
_cell.angle_gamma   90.00
#
_symmetry.space_group_name_H-M   'P 1'
#
loop_
_entity.id
_entity.type
_entity.pdbx_description
1 polymer ?
#
loop_
_entity_poly.entity_id
_entity_poly.type
_entity_poly.pdbx_seq_one_letter_code
_entity_poly.pdbx_strand_id
1 'polypeptide(L)'
;MDLMEKLKILSNAAKYDVSCSSSGSKRKNTNNGIGNASEAGICHSFTPDGRCISLLKILFSNDCVFDCKYCINGSSRDFSRVSFTPEEVCELTINFYKRNYIEGLFLSSAIINNPNYTMELLLKTVRKLRLEKKFNGYIHLKAIPGADEALIEQAGTYVDRMSVNIELPSSDSLKLLAPQKSKEKILKPMKIIKNSIINYSEMKKSIKSTPLFVPGGQSTQLIVGATPESDGKIIKLSEALYNKYSLKRVYYSAYVPVIKDNKLLPDITHPPMLREHRLYQADWLLRYYGFRANELLKNDDDNFDLDFDPKTSWALSNLNEFPVEINKASYEKLLRIPGIGVTSAKKILKIRRVHNLTFEDLKNIRVVLKRAKYFITCSGKYYGDVLFDDVRIRNKLLELDLPKNSKININQLSFFDMLSLDEKTTPSGIILSGKNTSFSNKIFNQNETTSNIFLPKVNTLQISDKITSISGEF
;
A
#
# COMPACT_ATOMS: atom_id res chain seq x y z
N MET A 1 -28.31 17.47 -0.74
CA MET A 1 -27.66 16.20 -1.14
C MET A 1 -27.81 15.23 0.02
N ASP A 2 -28.26 14.01 -0.26
CA ASP A 2 -28.45 12.97 0.76
C ASP A 2 -27.11 12.48 1.33
N LEU A 3 -27.10 11.99 2.58
CA LEU A 3 -25.90 11.54 3.28
C LEU A 3 -25.18 10.38 2.55
N MET A 4 -25.94 9.45 1.95
CA MET A 4 -25.36 8.33 1.21
C MET A 4 -24.79 8.75 -0.14
N GLU A 5 -25.37 9.78 -0.75
CA GLU A 5 -24.84 10.39 -1.98
C GLU A 5 -23.51 11.09 -1.70
N LYS A 6 -23.43 11.87 -0.60
CA LYS A 6 -22.16 12.45 -0.13
C LYS A 6 -21.09 11.38 0.10
N LEU A 7 -21.46 10.27 0.77
CA LEU A 7 -20.56 9.14 1.00
C LEU A 7 -20.01 8.54 -0.29
N LYS A 8 -20.83 8.36 -1.32
CA LYS A 8 -20.38 7.85 -2.62
C LYS A 8 -19.34 8.77 -3.26
N ILE A 9 -19.60 10.08 -3.28
CA ILE A 9 -18.68 11.07 -3.86
C ILE A 9 -17.36 11.12 -3.07
N LEU A 10 -17.44 11.26 -1.75
CA LEU A 10 -16.28 11.50 -0.90
C LEU A 10 -15.44 10.26 -0.62
N SER A 11 -16.03 9.06 -0.63
CA SER A 11 -15.25 7.82 -0.60
C SER A 11 -14.51 7.56 -1.91
N ASN A 12 -15.11 7.90 -3.06
CA ASN A 12 -14.45 7.80 -4.36
C ASN A 12 -13.29 8.80 -4.46
N ALA A 13 -13.44 10.01 -3.92
CA ALA A 13 -12.34 10.98 -3.81
C ALA A 13 -11.20 10.49 -2.90
N ALA A 14 -11.53 9.75 -1.83
CA ALA A 14 -10.55 9.18 -0.91
C ALA A 14 -9.76 7.99 -1.50
N LYS A 15 -10.12 7.46 -2.68
CA LYS A 15 -9.46 6.26 -3.23
C LYS A 15 -7.96 6.44 -3.50
N TYR A 16 -7.53 7.67 -3.76
CA TYR A 16 -6.13 8.03 -4.05
C TYR A 16 -5.24 8.10 -2.80
N ASP A 17 -5.80 8.03 -1.59
CA ASP A 17 -5.01 7.89 -0.37
C ASP A 17 -4.56 6.43 -0.22
N VAL A 18 -3.28 6.13 -0.28
CA VAL A 18 -2.79 4.74 -0.16
C VAL A 18 -2.65 4.38 1.31
N SER A 19 -3.67 3.73 1.87
CA SER A 19 -3.65 3.20 3.24
C SER A 19 -4.31 1.83 3.40
N CYS A 20 -5.05 1.39 2.39
CA CYS A 20 -5.87 0.18 2.41
C CYS A 20 -6.40 -0.18 1.02
N SER A 21 -6.83 -1.43 0.84
CA SER A 21 -7.40 -1.95 -0.41
C SER A 21 -8.94 -1.92 -0.37
N SER A 22 -9.60 -1.52 -1.45
CA SER A 22 -11.07 -1.58 -1.60
C SER A 22 -11.49 -2.88 -2.30
N SER A 23 -12.75 -3.30 -2.10
CA SER A 23 -13.27 -4.55 -2.69
C SER A 23 -13.69 -4.43 -4.16
N GLY A 24 -13.93 -3.22 -4.66
CA GLY A 24 -14.33 -2.95 -6.06
C GLY A 24 -15.64 -3.60 -6.53
N SER A 25 -16.38 -4.28 -5.64
CA SER A 25 -17.56 -5.07 -6.01
C SER A 25 -18.78 -4.21 -6.29
N LYS A 26 -19.47 -4.48 -7.41
CA LYS A 26 -20.72 -3.83 -7.83
C LYS A 26 -21.89 -4.81 -7.96
N ARG A 27 -21.75 -6.02 -7.40
CA ARG A 27 -22.76 -7.07 -7.55
C ARG A 27 -24.03 -6.65 -6.80
N LYS A 28 -25.14 -6.57 -7.54
CA LYS A 28 -26.47 -6.36 -6.95
C LYS A 28 -27.04 -7.67 -6.46
N ASN A 29 -27.69 -7.65 -5.31
CA ASN A 29 -28.47 -8.78 -4.86
C ASN A 29 -29.59 -9.11 -5.87
N THR A 30 -29.87 -10.40 -6.06
CA THR A 30 -31.01 -10.89 -6.87
C THR A 30 -32.19 -11.21 -5.97
N ASN A 31 -33.39 -11.38 -6.53
CA ASN A 31 -34.65 -11.56 -5.77
C ASN A 31 -34.68 -12.80 -4.83
N ASN A 32 -33.63 -13.63 -4.79
CA ASN A 32 -33.45 -14.74 -3.84
C ASN A 32 -31.98 -14.86 -3.35
N GLY A 33 -31.17 -13.79 -3.48
CA GLY A 33 -29.79 -13.80 -3.03
C GLY A 33 -29.62 -13.22 -1.61
N ILE A 34 -28.45 -13.46 -1.02
CA ILE A 34 -28.12 -13.00 0.35
C ILE A 34 -27.09 -11.87 0.26
N GLY A 35 -27.41 -10.75 0.91
CA GLY A 35 -26.49 -9.65 1.17
C GLY A 35 -26.16 -8.76 -0.04
N ASN A 36 -25.45 -7.67 0.22
CA ASN A 36 -24.86 -6.79 -0.79
C ASN A 36 -23.43 -6.46 -0.37
N ALA A 37 -22.53 -6.33 -1.33
CA ALA A 37 -21.23 -5.70 -1.05
C ALA A 37 -21.43 -4.20 -0.84
N SER A 38 -20.79 -3.62 0.18
CA SER A 38 -20.81 -2.17 0.37
C SER A 38 -20.18 -1.48 -0.84
N GLU A 39 -20.93 -0.60 -1.50
CA GLU A 39 -20.49 0.10 -2.72
C GLU A 39 -19.41 1.16 -2.45
N ALA A 40 -19.30 1.65 -1.21
CA ALA A 40 -18.55 2.86 -0.91
C ALA A 40 -17.96 2.86 0.51
N GLY A 41 -16.80 3.51 0.65
CA GLY A 41 -16.22 3.88 1.94
C GLY A 41 -15.52 2.77 2.72
N ILE A 42 -15.69 1.48 2.41
CA ILE A 42 -15.00 0.41 3.16
C ILE A 42 -13.69 0.03 2.48
N CYS A 43 -12.61 -0.02 3.26
CA CYS A 43 -11.34 -0.55 2.82
C CYS A 43 -10.70 -1.47 3.87
N HIS A 44 -9.77 -2.31 3.45
CA HIS A 44 -9.11 -3.29 4.30
C HIS A 44 -7.65 -2.90 4.56
N SER A 45 -7.26 -2.90 5.83
CA SER A 45 -5.90 -2.65 6.28
C SER A 45 -5.42 -3.81 7.15
N PHE A 46 -4.12 -3.89 7.40
CA PHE A 46 -3.53 -4.95 8.22
C PHE A 46 -2.90 -4.36 9.47
N THR A 47 -3.24 -4.95 10.60
CA THR A 47 -2.63 -4.70 11.89
C THR A 47 -1.21 -5.29 11.97
N PRO A 48 -0.37 -4.85 12.92
CA PRO A 48 0.99 -5.38 13.08
C PRO A 48 1.07 -6.90 13.34
N ASP A 49 -0.01 -7.52 13.81
CA ASP A 49 -0.16 -8.97 14.02
C ASP A 49 -0.70 -9.73 12.80
N GLY A 50 -0.97 -9.04 11.69
CA GLY A 50 -1.43 -9.67 10.44
C GLY A 50 -2.91 -9.90 10.31
N ARG A 51 -3.69 -9.42 11.27
CA ARG A 51 -5.14 -9.40 11.16
C ARG A 51 -5.58 -8.30 10.20
N CYS A 52 -6.38 -8.70 9.21
CA CYS A 52 -7.09 -7.81 8.32
C CYS A 52 -8.23 -7.12 9.08
N ILE A 53 -8.33 -5.80 8.96
CA ILE A 53 -9.38 -4.98 9.57
C ILE A 53 -10.08 -4.13 8.51
N SER A 54 -11.38 -3.93 8.68
CA SER A 54 -12.17 -3.07 7.79
C SER A 54 -12.27 -1.65 8.35
N LEU A 55 -11.98 -0.64 7.54
CA LEU A 55 -12.04 0.77 7.92
C LEU A 55 -13.04 1.53 7.03
N LEU A 56 -13.78 2.46 7.62
CA LEU A 56 -14.48 3.50 6.86
C LEU A 56 -13.46 4.54 6.42
N LYS A 57 -13.06 4.51 5.16
CA LYS A 57 -12.16 5.49 4.55
C LYS A 57 -12.93 6.52 3.76
N ILE A 58 -12.90 7.74 4.25
CA ILE A 58 -13.64 8.86 3.67
C ILE A 58 -12.80 10.14 3.68
N LEU A 59 -13.12 11.00 2.72
CA LEU A 59 -12.69 12.39 2.69
C LEU A 59 -13.77 13.24 3.37
N PHE A 60 -13.42 14.10 4.31
CA PHE A 60 -14.37 15.01 4.97
C PHE A 60 -14.99 15.98 3.96
N SER A 61 -14.16 16.48 3.04
CA SER A 61 -14.59 17.35 1.93
C SER A 61 -13.67 17.21 0.73
N ASN A 62 -14.22 17.31 -0.48
CA ASN A 62 -13.48 17.45 -1.73
C ASN A 62 -13.37 18.93 -2.18
N ASP A 63 -13.86 19.87 -1.36
CA ASP A 63 -13.74 21.30 -1.58
C ASP A 63 -12.38 21.79 -1.09
N CYS A 64 -11.52 22.15 -2.05
CA CYS A 64 -10.13 22.50 -1.79
C CYS A 64 -9.86 23.91 -2.31
N VAL A 65 -9.25 24.74 -1.47
CA VAL A 65 -8.72 26.05 -1.88
C VAL A 65 -7.40 25.95 -2.64
N PHE A 66 -6.77 24.77 -2.66
CA PHE A 66 -5.52 24.52 -3.39
C PHE A 66 -5.77 23.91 -4.76
N ASP A 67 -4.88 24.21 -5.71
CA ASP A 67 -4.94 23.81 -7.10
C ASP A 67 -3.73 22.93 -7.49
N CYS A 68 -3.55 21.84 -6.75
CA CYS A 68 -2.49 20.87 -7.05
C CYS A 68 -2.73 20.26 -8.44
N LYS A 69 -1.74 20.33 -9.33
CA LYS A 69 -1.87 20.00 -10.75
C LYS A 69 -2.24 18.55 -11.01
N TYR A 70 -1.80 17.63 -10.14
CA TYR A 70 -2.10 16.19 -10.18
C TYR A 70 -3.44 15.82 -9.51
N CYS A 71 -4.12 16.74 -8.83
CA CYS A 71 -5.25 16.42 -7.97
C CYS A 71 -6.58 16.78 -8.64
N ILE A 72 -7.53 15.84 -8.64
CA ILE A 72 -8.89 16.09 -9.12
C ILE A 72 -9.62 17.14 -8.27
N ASN A 73 -9.25 17.27 -6.99
CA ASN A 73 -9.91 18.20 -6.07
C ASN A 73 -9.41 19.65 -6.20
N GLY A 74 -8.53 19.96 -7.17
CA GLY A 74 -7.96 21.30 -7.35
C GLY A 74 -9.03 22.39 -7.48
N SER A 75 -8.82 23.57 -6.88
CA SER A 75 -9.82 24.65 -6.85
C SER A 75 -10.27 25.13 -8.25
N SER A 76 -9.41 25.01 -9.27
CA SER A 76 -9.74 25.40 -10.65
C SER A 76 -10.60 24.36 -11.40
N ARG A 77 -10.83 23.19 -10.80
CA ARG A 77 -11.57 22.10 -11.44
C ARG A 77 -13.06 22.25 -11.22
N ASP A 78 -13.82 22.06 -12.30
CA ASP A 78 -15.28 22.03 -12.28
C ASP A 78 -15.77 20.61 -12.02
N PHE A 79 -16.25 20.37 -10.81
CA PHE A 79 -16.87 19.11 -10.37
C PHE A 79 -17.72 19.36 -9.12
N SER A 80 -18.57 18.39 -8.75
CA SER A 80 -19.45 18.51 -7.59
C SER A 80 -18.66 18.59 -6.27
N ARG A 81 -18.68 19.79 -5.65
CA ARG A 81 -18.09 20.08 -4.33
C ARG A 81 -19.04 19.65 -3.22
N VAL A 82 -18.56 18.80 -2.33
CA VAL A 82 -19.33 18.19 -1.25
C VAL A 82 -18.49 18.18 0.01
N SER A 83 -19.13 18.51 1.13
CA SER A 83 -18.55 18.45 2.46
C SER A 83 -19.52 17.77 3.42
N PHE A 84 -18.97 16.93 4.30
CA PHE A 84 -19.69 16.48 5.47
C PHE A 84 -19.72 17.56 6.56
N THR A 85 -20.67 17.44 7.48
CA THR A 85 -20.56 18.04 8.81
C THR A 85 -19.89 17.05 9.78
N PRO A 86 -19.30 17.52 10.89
CA PRO A 86 -18.81 16.63 11.94
C PRO A 86 -19.85 15.63 12.44
N GLU A 87 -21.11 16.06 12.52
CA GLU A 87 -22.26 15.23 12.93
C GLU A 87 -22.52 14.11 11.92
N GLU A 88 -22.52 14.42 10.62
CA GLU A 88 -22.70 13.44 9.54
C GLU A 88 -21.61 12.36 9.54
N VAL A 89 -20.34 12.75 9.73
CA VAL A 89 -19.23 11.77 9.84
C VAL A 89 -19.40 10.88 11.07
N CYS A 90 -19.78 11.46 12.21
CA CYS A 90 -20.03 10.69 13.43
C CYS A 90 -21.16 9.68 13.23
N GLU A 91 -22.27 10.12 12.63
CA GLU A 91 -23.42 9.27 12.35
C GLU A 91 -23.06 8.11 11.43
N LEU A 92 -22.38 8.39 10.31
CA LEU A 92 -21.90 7.36 9.38
C LEU A 92 -21.00 6.35 10.09
N THR A 93 -20.00 6.83 10.82
CA THR A 93 -19.03 5.95 11.51
C THR A 93 -19.73 5.02 12.49
N ILE A 94 -20.61 5.55 13.34
CA ILE A 94 -21.35 4.74 14.33
C ILE A 94 -22.31 3.76 13.64
N ASN A 95 -22.96 4.17 12.57
CA ASN A 95 -23.90 3.33 11.83
C ASN A 95 -23.23 2.16 11.12
N PHE A 96 -22.03 2.36 10.56
CA PHE A 96 -21.24 1.27 9.98
C PHE A 96 -20.67 0.36 11.07
N TYR A 97 -20.19 0.94 12.18
CA TYR A 97 -19.62 0.18 13.29
C TYR A 97 -20.65 -0.72 13.97
N LYS A 98 -21.85 -0.20 14.31
CA LYS A 98 -22.93 -0.99 14.93
C LYS A 98 -23.43 -2.15 14.08
N ARG A 99 -23.23 -2.09 12.76
CA ARG A 99 -23.58 -3.14 11.80
C ARG A 99 -22.41 -4.10 11.53
N ASN A 100 -21.29 -3.98 12.26
CA ASN A 100 -20.07 -4.76 12.10
C ASN A 100 -19.44 -4.66 10.69
N TYR A 101 -19.64 -3.53 10.00
CA TYR A 101 -19.04 -3.31 8.69
C TYR A 101 -17.61 -2.76 8.77
N ILE A 102 -17.26 -2.14 9.89
CA ILE A 102 -15.96 -1.51 10.11
C ILE A 102 -15.51 -1.74 11.56
N GLU A 103 -14.20 -1.70 11.77
CA GLU A 103 -13.55 -1.66 13.07
C GLU A 103 -12.96 -0.27 13.37
N GLY A 104 -12.95 0.63 12.39
CA GLY A 104 -12.37 1.95 12.52
C GLY A 104 -12.68 2.92 11.39
N LEU A 105 -12.20 4.15 11.55
CA LEU A 105 -12.34 5.28 10.63
C LEU A 105 -10.95 5.72 10.14
N PHE A 106 -10.82 5.91 8.83
CA PHE A 106 -9.75 6.68 8.22
C PHE A 106 -10.34 7.99 7.69
N LEU A 107 -9.95 9.11 8.28
CA LEU A 107 -10.47 10.43 7.95
C LEU A 107 -9.37 11.33 7.39
N SER A 108 -9.60 11.82 6.18
CA SER A 108 -8.77 12.79 5.47
C SER A 108 -9.63 14.00 5.07
N SER A 109 -9.05 15.06 4.52
CA SER A 109 -9.82 16.18 3.97
C SER A 109 -9.05 16.95 2.91
N ALA A 110 -9.76 17.53 1.94
CA ALA A 110 -9.29 18.73 1.25
C ALA A 110 -9.21 19.92 2.22
N ILE A 111 -8.57 21.01 1.78
CA ILE A 111 -8.44 22.22 2.60
C ILE A 111 -9.61 23.14 2.30
N ILE A 112 -10.58 23.16 3.21
CA ILE A 112 -11.75 24.01 3.18
C ILE A 112 -11.36 25.36 3.78
N ASN A 113 -11.55 26.45 3.04
CA ASN A 113 -11.22 27.82 3.44
C ASN A 113 -9.72 28.03 3.79
N ASN A 114 -9.25 27.48 4.91
CA ASN A 114 -7.85 27.49 5.30
C ASN A 114 -7.49 26.24 6.15
N PRO A 115 -6.18 25.96 6.37
CA PRO A 115 -5.72 24.80 7.13
C PRO A 115 -6.29 24.70 8.56
N ASN A 116 -6.38 25.81 9.30
CA ASN A 116 -6.88 25.82 10.68
C ASN A 116 -8.35 25.43 10.73
N TYR A 117 -9.18 26.08 9.90
CA TYR A 117 -10.61 25.79 9.82
C TYR A 117 -10.88 24.31 9.50
N THR A 118 -10.12 23.75 8.54
CA THR A 118 -10.23 22.33 8.21
C THR A 118 -9.84 21.45 9.40
N MET A 119 -8.72 21.76 10.07
CA MET A 119 -8.25 20.98 11.22
C MET A 119 -9.19 21.07 12.43
N GLU A 120 -9.84 22.21 12.64
CA GLU A 120 -10.89 22.40 13.67
C GLU A 120 -12.09 21.48 13.43
N LEU A 121 -12.55 21.36 12.17
CA LEU A 121 -13.64 20.45 11.80
C LEU A 121 -13.26 18.98 12.05
N LEU A 122 -12.03 18.61 11.69
CA LEU A 122 -11.50 17.28 11.95
C LEU A 122 -11.37 16.99 13.45
N LEU A 123 -10.83 17.92 14.22
CA LEU A 123 -10.73 17.83 15.69
C LEU A 123 -12.11 17.70 16.32
N LYS A 124 -13.08 18.54 15.92
CA LYS A 124 -14.46 18.46 16.41
C LYS A 124 -15.05 17.07 16.13
N THR A 125 -14.82 16.52 14.94
CA THR A 125 -15.30 15.18 14.55
C THR A 125 -14.73 14.08 15.46
N VAL A 126 -13.40 14.01 15.62
CA VAL A 126 -12.79 12.94 16.43
C VAL A 126 -13.08 13.10 17.92
N ARG A 127 -13.17 14.33 18.42
CA ARG A 127 -13.57 14.62 19.80
C ARG A 127 -15.01 14.17 20.07
N LYS A 128 -15.94 14.46 19.15
CA LYS A 128 -17.33 13.97 19.23
C LYS A 128 -17.41 12.45 19.22
N LEU A 129 -16.66 11.79 18.33
CA LEU A 129 -16.60 10.32 18.30
C LEU A 129 -16.17 9.73 19.65
N ARG A 130 -15.10 10.26 20.26
CA ARG A 130 -14.57 9.76 21.54
C ARG A 130 -15.46 10.12 22.73
N LEU A 131 -15.83 11.39 22.88
CA LEU A 131 -16.46 11.89 24.11
C LEU A 131 -17.98 11.73 24.10
N GLU A 132 -18.64 12.02 22.98
CA GLU A 132 -20.11 12.00 22.90
C GLU A 132 -20.64 10.64 22.43
N LYS A 133 -20.05 10.08 21.36
CA LYS A 133 -20.49 8.80 20.80
C LYS A 133 -19.84 7.57 21.46
N LYS A 134 -18.85 7.78 22.35
CA LYS A 134 -18.09 6.72 23.05
C LYS A 134 -17.54 5.65 22.09
N PHE A 135 -17.11 6.08 20.90
CA PHE A 135 -16.53 5.21 19.90
C PHE A 135 -15.14 4.78 20.33
N ASN A 136 -14.93 3.48 20.54
CA ASN A 136 -13.63 2.90 20.91
C ASN A 136 -12.91 2.21 19.74
N GLY A 137 -13.50 2.26 18.53
CA GLY A 137 -12.86 1.71 17.34
C GLY A 137 -11.64 2.54 16.90
N TYR A 138 -10.86 1.98 15.98
CA TYR A 138 -9.63 2.60 15.50
C TYR A 138 -9.90 3.90 14.74
N ILE A 139 -9.09 4.95 14.93
CA ILE A 139 -9.14 6.20 14.16
C ILE A 139 -7.75 6.53 13.60
N HIS A 140 -7.65 6.61 12.27
CA HIS A 140 -6.53 7.22 11.56
C HIS A 140 -6.95 8.58 11.03
N LEU A 141 -6.32 9.65 11.51
CA LEU A 141 -6.58 11.02 11.05
C LEU A 141 -5.41 11.57 10.22
N LYS A 142 -5.69 12.16 9.05
CA LYS A 142 -4.70 12.97 8.34
C LYS A 142 -4.63 14.38 8.94
N ALA A 143 -3.47 14.80 9.43
CA ALA A 143 -3.25 16.17 9.86
C ALA A 143 -3.12 17.08 8.64
N ILE A 144 -3.67 18.29 8.72
CA ILE A 144 -3.61 19.25 7.63
C ILE A 144 -2.31 20.06 7.70
N PRO A 145 -1.44 20.01 6.67
CA PRO A 145 -0.25 20.85 6.61
C PRO A 145 -0.58 22.35 6.74
N GLY A 146 0.17 23.05 7.59
CA GLY A 146 -0.04 24.47 7.86
C GLY A 146 -1.13 24.79 8.89
N ALA A 147 -1.76 23.79 9.50
CA ALA A 147 -2.64 24.01 10.65
C ALA A 147 -1.85 24.34 11.93
N ASP A 148 -2.51 24.98 12.89
CA ASP A 148 -1.98 25.32 14.20
C ASP A 148 -1.52 24.07 14.97
N GLU A 149 -0.40 24.21 15.68
CA GLU A 149 0.23 23.12 16.41
C GLU A 149 -0.69 22.57 17.51
N ALA A 150 -1.42 23.46 18.19
CA ALA A 150 -2.33 23.10 19.27
C ALA A 150 -3.51 22.26 18.76
N LEU A 151 -3.98 22.50 17.52
CA LEU A 151 -5.05 21.70 16.92
C LEU A 151 -4.56 20.29 16.58
N ILE A 152 -3.34 20.18 16.06
CA ILE A 152 -2.71 18.90 15.72
C ILE A 152 -2.47 18.07 16.99
N GLU A 153 -1.92 18.71 18.03
CA GLU A 153 -1.66 18.05 19.31
C GLU A 153 -2.96 17.61 19.99
N GLN A 154 -3.97 18.47 20.08
CA GLN A 154 -5.26 18.08 20.63
C GLN A 154 -5.87 16.90 19.88
N ALA A 155 -5.83 16.91 18.54
CA ALA A 155 -6.36 15.81 17.75
C ALA A 155 -5.63 14.49 18.02
N GLY A 156 -4.31 14.54 18.23
CA GLY A 156 -3.49 13.37 18.54
C GLY A 156 -3.87 12.61 19.81
N THR A 157 -4.52 13.29 20.77
CA THR A 157 -5.03 12.65 22.01
C THR A 157 -6.30 11.82 21.80
N TYR A 158 -7.01 12.03 20.68
CA TYR A 158 -8.27 11.36 20.38
C TYR A 158 -8.16 10.25 19.34
N VAL A 159 -6.99 10.08 18.70
CA VAL A 159 -6.82 9.19 17.55
C VAL A 159 -5.71 8.17 17.76
N ASP A 160 -5.82 7.04 17.06
CA ASP A 160 -4.87 5.94 17.19
C ASP A 160 -3.65 6.15 16.30
N ARG A 161 -3.84 6.72 15.11
CA ARG A 161 -2.77 6.99 14.13
C ARG A 161 -2.95 8.36 13.51
N MET A 162 -1.83 9.03 13.24
CA MET A 162 -1.82 10.24 12.43
C MET A 162 -0.97 10.08 11.17
N SER A 163 -1.31 10.83 10.13
CA SER A 163 -0.42 10.95 8.97
C SER A 163 -0.41 12.36 8.40
N VAL A 164 0.69 12.71 7.74
CA VAL A 164 0.85 13.98 7.04
C VAL A 164 1.34 13.65 5.64
N ASN A 165 0.66 14.12 4.59
CA ASN A 165 1.09 13.86 3.22
C ASN A 165 2.24 14.79 2.83
N ILE A 166 3.33 14.20 2.32
CA ILE A 166 4.41 14.97 1.67
C ILE A 166 4.08 15.24 0.20
N GLU A 167 3.27 14.37 -0.41
CA GLU A 167 2.81 14.42 -1.79
C GLU A 167 3.92 14.17 -2.82
N LEU A 168 4.99 14.96 -2.83
CA LEU A 168 6.02 14.92 -3.86
C LEU A 168 7.43 14.81 -3.26
N PRO A 169 8.37 14.10 -3.93
CA PRO A 169 9.65 13.76 -3.30
C PRO A 169 10.59 14.96 -3.09
N SER A 170 10.56 15.97 -3.96
CA SER A 170 11.43 17.14 -3.87
C SER A 170 10.67 18.46 -3.69
N SER A 171 11.39 19.48 -3.19
CA SER A 171 10.87 20.85 -3.10
C SER A 171 10.54 21.43 -4.47
N ASP A 172 11.34 21.11 -5.49
CA ASP A 172 11.18 21.63 -6.85
C ASP A 172 9.90 21.08 -7.48
N SER A 173 9.69 19.77 -7.35
CA SER A 173 8.44 19.11 -7.74
C SER A 173 7.24 19.65 -7.00
N LEU A 174 7.37 19.88 -5.68
CA LEU A 174 6.30 20.49 -4.90
C LEU A 174 5.96 21.89 -5.40
N LYS A 175 6.96 22.73 -5.70
CA LYS A 175 6.74 24.06 -6.26
C LYS A 175 6.11 24.01 -7.65
N LEU A 176 6.52 23.06 -8.48
CA LEU A 176 6.03 22.88 -9.84
C LEU A 176 4.56 22.46 -9.88
N LEU A 177 4.18 21.46 -9.08
CA LEU A 177 2.86 20.84 -9.17
C LEU A 177 1.89 21.23 -8.05
N ALA A 178 2.36 21.77 -6.94
CA ALA A 178 1.53 22.18 -5.81
C ALA A 178 2.09 23.46 -5.14
N PRO A 179 2.15 24.59 -5.86
CA PRO A 179 2.84 25.81 -5.41
C PRO A 179 2.28 26.42 -4.12
N GLN A 180 1.03 26.11 -3.76
CA GLN A 180 0.41 26.56 -2.50
C GLN A 180 0.86 25.73 -1.27
N LYS A 181 1.57 24.62 -1.48
CA LYS A 181 2.16 23.79 -0.42
C LYS A 181 3.64 24.13 -0.29
N SER A 182 4.18 24.04 0.93
CA SER A 182 5.61 24.20 1.18
C SER A 182 6.15 23.06 2.03
N LYS A 183 7.42 22.69 1.80
CA LYS A 183 8.13 21.64 2.54
C LYS A 183 8.09 21.91 4.05
N GLU A 184 8.31 23.16 4.46
CA GLU A 184 8.28 23.55 5.87
C GLU A 184 6.90 23.28 6.52
N LYS A 185 5.81 23.71 5.88
CA LYS A 185 4.44 23.51 6.38
C LYS A 185 4.03 22.04 6.45
N ILE A 186 4.64 21.19 5.62
CA ILE A 186 4.43 19.74 5.63
C ILE A 186 5.23 19.06 6.74
N LEU A 187 6.51 19.41 6.89
CA LEU A 187 7.39 18.75 7.86
C LEU A 187 7.13 19.19 9.30
N LYS A 188 6.63 20.42 9.51
CA LYS A 188 6.33 20.97 10.83
C LYS A 188 5.33 20.10 11.63
N PRO A 189 4.14 19.75 11.10
CA PRO A 189 3.23 18.77 11.71
C PRO A 189 3.88 17.44 12.10
N MET A 190 4.75 16.88 11.25
CA MET A 190 5.43 15.61 11.56
C MET A 190 6.36 15.74 12.78
N LYS A 191 7.06 16.87 12.90
CA LYS A 191 7.89 17.19 14.06
C LYS A 191 7.06 17.31 15.32
N ILE A 192 5.93 18.01 15.25
CA ILE A 192 4.98 18.18 16.37
C ILE A 192 4.49 16.81 16.84
N ILE A 193 3.96 15.98 15.92
CA ILE A 193 3.46 14.64 16.25
C ILE A 193 4.56 13.78 16.88
N LYS A 194 5.81 13.85 16.37
CA LYS A 194 6.94 13.10 16.95
C LYS A 194 7.19 13.54 18.39
N ASN A 195 7.32 14.84 18.61
CA ASN A 195 7.63 15.40 19.91
C ASN A 195 6.52 15.09 20.91
N SER A 196 5.25 15.23 20.52
CA SER A 196 4.12 14.86 21.36
C SER A 196 4.09 13.35 21.66
N ILE A 197 4.40 12.45 20.71
CA ILE A 197 4.54 11.01 21.01
C ILE A 197 5.60 10.77 22.12
N ILE A 198 6.76 11.45 22.04
CA ILE A 198 7.82 11.35 23.05
C ILE A 198 7.32 11.89 24.39
N ASN A 199 6.80 13.11 24.41
CA ASN A 199 6.34 13.79 25.62
C ASN A 199 5.25 12.98 26.34
N TYR A 200 4.22 12.51 25.63
CA TYR A 200 3.14 11.73 26.23
C TYR A 200 3.61 10.34 26.70
N SER A 201 4.56 9.72 25.99
CA SER A 201 5.18 8.47 26.43
C SER A 201 5.97 8.65 27.73
N GLU A 202 6.69 9.77 27.87
CA GLU A 202 7.43 10.12 29.08
C GLU A 202 6.50 10.48 30.24
N MET A 203 5.50 11.36 30.02
CA MET A 203 4.50 11.72 31.02
C MET A 203 3.76 10.49 31.56
N LYS A 204 3.45 9.51 30.70
CA LYS A 204 2.77 8.28 31.11
C LYS A 204 3.57 7.42 32.10
N LYS A 205 4.90 7.60 32.16
CA LYS A 205 5.74 6.90 33.16
C LYS A 205 5.52 7.44 34.57
N SER A 206 5.18 8.71 34.73
CA SER A 206 4.95 9.36 36.02
C SER A 206 3.47 9.55 36.34
N ILE A 207 2.62 9.81 35.34
CA ILE A 207 1.21 10.14 35.49
C ILE A 207 0.36 9.06 34.81
N LYS A 208 -0.31 8.21 35.60
CA LYS A 208 -1.14 7.11 35.08
C LYS A 208 -2.35 7.60 34.27
N SER A 209 -2.85 8.80 34.56
CA SER A 209 -3.99 9.42 33.87
C SER A 209 -3.61 10.12 32.56
N THR A 210 -2.33 10.13 32.17
CA THR A 210 -1.92 10.70 30.88
C THR A 210 -2.64 9.97 29.74
N PRO A 211 -3.36 10.69 28.86
CA PRO A 211 -4.07 10.07 27.76
C PRO A 211 -3.08 9.46 26.77
N LEU A 212 -3.56 8.51 25.97
CA LEU A 212 -2.78 8.01 24.84
C LEU A 212 -2.65 9.11 23.79
N PHE A 213 -1.48 9.21 23.18
CA PHE A 213 -1.24 10.09 22.05
C PHE A 213 -0.75 9.24 20.88
N VAL A 214 -1.58 9.11 19.84
CA VAL A 214 -1.22 8.45 18.57
C VAL A 214 -0.47 7.12 18.78
N PRO A 215 -1.03 6.13 19.51
CA PRO A 215 -0.35 4.88 19.87
C PRO A 215 0.12 4.04 18.66
N GLY A 216 -0.56 4.16 17.52
CA GLY A 216 -0.19 3.55 16.23
C GLY A 216 0.96 4.26 15.51
N GLY A 217 1.44 5.38 16.06
CA GLY A 217 2.51 6.21 15.51
C GLY A 217 2.06 7.04 14.30
N GLN A 218 3.05 7.65 13.64
CA GLN A 218 2.80 8.51 12.49
C GLN A 218 3.25 7.90 11.16
N SER A 219 2.63 8.31 10.07
CA SER A 219 2.95 7.86 8.71
C SER A 219 2.86 8.99 7.70
N THR A 220 3.36 8.77 6.49
CA THR A 220 3.32 9.73 5.38
C THR A 220 2.99 9.04 4.07
N GLN A 221 2.65 9.81 3.05
CA GLN A 221 2.40 9.35 1.69
C GLN A 221 3.10 10.27 0.68
N LEU A 222 3.64 9.66 -0.39
CA LEU A 222 4.18 10.35 -1.55
C LEU A 222 3.75 9.68 -2.86
N ILE A 223 3.65 10.48 -3.91
CA ILE A 223 3.29 10.07 -5.26
C ILE A 223 4.58 9.74 -6.03
N VAL A 224 4.59 8.61 -6.71
CA VAL A 224 5.72 8.08 -7.48
C VAL A 224 5.38 8.13 -8.96
N GLY A 225 6.26 8.75 -9.74
CA GLY A 225 6.09 8.82 -11.19
C GLY A 225 5.20 9.96 -11.67
N ALA A 226 4.80 10.90 -10.81
CA ALA A 226 4.21 12.18 -11.23
C ALA A 226 5.30 13.21 -11.62
N THR A 227 6.54 12.96 -11.19
CA THR A 227 7.69 13.85 -11.32
C THR A 227 8.96 13.02 -11.54
N PRO A 228 10.05 13.63 -12.06
CA PRO A 228 11.19 12.88 -12.59
C PRO A 228 12.17 12.38 -11.52
N GLU A 229 11.85 12.45 -10.23
CA GLU A 229 12.73 11.92 -9.20
C GLU A 229 12.93 10.42 -9.37
N SER A 230 14.18 10.03 -9.25
CA SER A 230 14.68 8.66 -9.23
C SER A 230 14.33 7.92 -7.94
N ASP A 231 14.36 6.59 -7.99
CA ASP A 231 14.11 5.77 -6.81
C ASP A 231 15.18 5.96 -5.73
N GLY A 232 16.44 6.24 -6.12
CA GLY A 232 17.52 6.57 -5.20
C GLY A 232 17.18 7.76 -4.30
N LYS A 233 16.68 8.85 -4.89
CA LYS A 233 16.21 10.03 -4.15
C LYS A 233 15.01 9.71 -3.26
N ILE A 234 14.05 8.93 -3.75
CA ILE A 234 12.84 8.57 -3.01
C ILE A 234 13.16 7.71 -1.78
N ILE A 235 14.03 6.71 -1.91
CA ILE A 235 14.41 5.84 -0.78
C ILE A 235 15.29 6.59 0.22
N LYS A 236 16.21 7.45 -0.23
CA LYS A 236 16.97 8.34 0.68
C LYS A 236 16.06 9.30 1.44
N LEU A 237 15.05 9.87 0.79
CA LEU A 237 14.02 10.66 1.46
C LEU A 237 13.30 9.80 2.52
N SER A 238 12.89 8.59 2.17
CA SER A 238 12.16 7.68 3.06
C SER A 238 12.98 7.34 4.30
N GLU A 239 14.25 6.97 4.13
CA GLU A 239 15.21 6.72 5.23
C GLU A 239 15.36 7.97 6.12
N ALA A 240 15.54 9.15 5.52
CA ALA A 240 15.64 10.39 6.27
C ALA A 240 14.37 10.72 7.07
N LEU A 241 13.19 10.40 6.53
CA LEU A 241 11.91 10.61 7.21
C LEU A 241 11.74 9.66 8.41
N TYR A 242 12.11 8.39 8.27
CA TYR A 242 12.14 7.45 9.40
C TYR A 242 13.05 7.94 10.51
N ASN A 243 14.28 8.33 10.18
CA ASN A 243 15.28 8.75 11.16
C ASN A 243 14.90 10.07 11.85
N LYS A 244 14.41 11.06 11.10
CA LYS A 244 14.13 12.40 11.64
C LYS A 244 12.78 12.48 12.35
N TYR A 245 11.74 11.82 11.84
CA TYR A 245 10.36 11.95 12.33
C TYR A 245 9.83 10.70 13.04
N SER A 246 10.63 9.64 13.17
CA SER A 246 10.24 8.38 13.81
C SER A 246 8.95 7.81 13.19
N LEU A 247 8.81 7.93 11.86
CA LEU A 247 7.68 7.39 11.13
C LEU A 247 7.59 5.87 11.32
N LYS A 248 6.37 5.34 11.32
CA LYS A 248 6.13 3.89 11.29
C LYS A 248 6.04 3.36 9.86
N ARG A 249 5.63 4.21 8.91
CA ARG A 249 5.44 3.83 7.50
C ARG A 249 5.48 5.04 6.57
N VAL A 250 6.10 4.84 5.41
CA VAL A 250 5.97 5.66 4.20
C VAL A 250 5.10 4.88 3.21
N TYR A 251 4.09 5.54 2.66
CA TYR A 251 3.25 5.00 1.59
C TYR A 251 3.68 5.58 0.26
N TYR A 252 3.95 4.70 -0.70
CA TYR A 252 4.19 5.04 -2.10
C TYR A 252 2.89 4.86 -2.86
N SER A 253 2.51 5.84 -3.66
CA SER A 253 1.36 5.76 -4.55
C SER A 253 1.85 5.96 -5.97
N ALA A 254 1.68 4.97 -6.85
CA ALA A 254 1.88 5.21 -8.27
C ALA A 254 1.01 6.39 -8.72
N TYR A 255 1.57 7.26 -9.56
CA TYR A 255 0.83 8.35 -10.16
C TYR A 255 -0.30 7.81 -11.01
N VAL A 256 -1.52 8.31 -10.75
CA VAL A 256 -2.71 7.98 -11.53
C VAL A 256 -3.06 9.20 -12.39
N PRO A 257 -3.12 9.06 -13.72
CA PRO A 257 -3.37 10.16 -14.66
C PRO A 257 -4.85 10.57 -14.66
N VAL A 258 -5.32 11.16 -13.56
CA VAL A 258 -6.71 11.60 -13.39
C VAL A 258 -6.99 12.93 -14.08
N ILE A 259 -5.93 13.71 -14.31
CA ILE A 259 -5.97 14.97 -15.04
C ILE A 259 -5.41 14.70 -16.44
N LYS A 260 -6.24 14.88 -17.46
CA LYS A 260 -5.82 14.83 -18.86
C LYS A 260 -5.23 16.19 -19.30
N ASP A 261 -4.38 16.16 -20.33
CA ASP A 261 -3.88 17.34 -21.06
C ASP A 261 -3.12 18.39 -20.24
N ASN A 262 -2.42 17.97 -19.18
CA ASN A 262 -1.55 18.85 -18.41
C ASN A 262 -0.08 18.61 -18.75
N LYS A 263 0.55 19.56 -19.46
CA LYS A 263 1.96 19.48 -19.90
C LYS A 263 2.99 19.34 -18.76
N LEU A 264 2.61 19.66 -17.53
CA LEU A 264 3.49 19.53 -16.36
C LEU A 264 3.48 18.12 -15.77
N LEU A 265 2.54 17.27 -16.18
CA LEU A 265 2.41 15.90 -15.69
C LEU A 265 2.82 14.91 -16.77
N PRO A 266 3.32 13.73 -16.38
CA PRO A 266 3.61 12.65 -17.31
C PRO A 266 2.36 12.21 -18.07
N ASP A 267 2.50 12.09 -19.38
CA ASP A 267 1.48 11.53 -20.26
C ASP A 267 1.61 10.01 -20.28
N ILE A 268 1.04 9.36 -19.27
CA ILE A 268 1.02 7.91 -19.12
C ILE A 268 -0.41 7.41 -19.15
N THR A 269 -0.64 6.24 -19.75
CA THR A 269 -1.95 5.58 -19.76
C THR A 269 -2.19 4.74 -18.52
N HIS A 270 -1.12 4.17 -17.95
CA HIS A 270 -1.19 3.29 -16.79
C HIS A 270 -0.23 3.73 -15.68
N PRO A 271 -0.68 3.69 -14.41
CA PRO A 271 0.20 3.95 -13.26
C PRO A 271 1.41 3.00 -13.25
N PRO A 272 2.61 3.47 -12.85
CA PRO A 272 3.81 2.64 -12.78
C PRO A 272 3.81 1.71 -11.55
N MET A 273 2.87 0.75 -11.52
CA MET A 273 2.63 -0.11 -10.35
C MET A 273 3.85 -0.98 -9.99
N LEU A 274 4.64 -1.44 -10.96
CA LEU A 274 5.83 -2.24 -10.70
C LEU A 274 6.90 -1.43 -9.97
N ARG A 275 7.07 -0.15 -10.35
CA ARG A 275 7.97 0.79 -9.68
C ARG A 275 7.53 1.05 -8.24
N GLU A 276 6.22 1.28 -8.02
CA GLU A 276 5.65 1.39 -6.67
C GLU A 276 5.96 0.14 -5.83
N HIS A 277 5.78 -1.05 -6.40
CA HIS A 277 6.09 -2.31 -5.71
C HIS A 277 7.57 -2.45 -5.35
N ARG A 278 8.50 -2.07 -6.26
CA ARG A 278 9.94 -2.07 -5.96
C ARG A 278 10.30 -1.14 -4.81
N LEU A 279 9.70 0.05 -4.75
CA LEU A 279 9.89 0.97 -3.63
C LEU A 279 9.38 0.40 -2.31
N TYR A 280 8.22 -0.28 -2.29
CA TYR A 280 7.75 -0.97 -1.08
C TYR A 280 8.68 -2.10 -0.65
N GLN A 281 9.24 -2.86 -1.60
CA GLN A 281 10.23 -3.89 -1.28
C GLN A 281 11.50 -3.28 -0.69
N ALA A 282 12.00 -2.19 -1.26
CA ALA A 282 13.17 -1.47 -0.73
C ALA A 282 12.92 -0.88 0.66
N ASP A 283 11.76 -0.23 0.87
CA ASP A 283 11.34 0.28 2.19
C ASP A 283 11.30 -0.81 3.26
N TRP A 284 10.83 -2.00 2.91
CA TRP A 284 10.82 -3.16 3.80
C TRP A 284 12.24 -3.57 4.21
N LEU A 285 13.19 -3.53 3.27
CA LEU A 285 14.60 -3.81 3.55
C LEU A 285 15.21 -2.77 4.50
N LEU A 286 14.87 -1.49 4.35
CA LEU A 286 15.30 -0.45 5.29
C LEU A 286 14.79 -0.74 6.71
N ARG A 287 13.49 -1.01 6.86
CA ARG A 287 12.84 -1.11 8.17
C ARG A 287 13.15 -2.40 8.93
N TYR A 288 13.28 -3.53 8.23
CA TYR A 288 13.34 -4.84 8.89
C TYR A 288 14.64 -5.61 8.62
N TYR A 289 15.40 -5.24 7.58
CA TYR A 289 16.62 -5.95 7.19
C TYR A 289 17.90 -5.15 7.49
N GLY A 290 17.77 -3.89 7.93
CA GLY A 290 18.92 -3.04 8.25
C GLY A 290 19.69 -2.54 7.01
N PHE A 291 19.08 -2.61 5.82
CA PHE A 291 19.66 -1.98 4.63
C PHE A 291 19.71 -0.48 4.80
N ARG A 292 20.70 0.15 4.17
CA ARG A 292 20.75 1.60 3.99
C ARG A 292 20.34 2.00 2.58
N ALA A 293 19.80 3.19 2.42
CA ALA A 293 19.38 3.69 1.12
C ALA A 293 20.54 3.71 0.10
N ASN A 294 21.72 4.19 0.53
CA ASN A 294 22.93 4.26 -0.29
C ASN A 294 23.58 2.90 -0.58
N GLU A 295 23.19 1.86 0.15
CA GLU A 295 23.62 0.49 -0.11
C GLU A 295 22.75 -0.15 -1.20
N LEU A 296 21.44 0.13 -1.21
CA LEU A 296 20.51 -0.37 -2.23
C LEU A 296 20.72 0.29 -3.60
N LEU A 297 20.89 1.61 -3.62
CA LEU A 297 21.14 2.40 -4.82
C LEU A 297 22.32 3.34 -4.56
N LYS A 298 23.42 3.12 -5.29
CA LYS A 298 24.70 3.81 -5.03
C LYS A 298 24.61 5.28 -5.41
N ASN A 299 24.04 5.58 -6.58
CA ASN A 299 23.87 6.96 -7.05
C ASN A 299 22.45 7.46 -6.75
N ASP A 300 22.32 8.78 -6.60
CA ASP A 300 21.02 9.41 -6.38
C ASP A 300 20.10 9.22 -7.57
N ASP A 301 20.63 9.23 -8.79
CA ASP A 301 19.84 9.18 -10.03
C ASP A 301 19.51 7.75 -10.50
N ASP A 302 19.94 6.72 -9.74
CA ASP A 302 19.63 5.32 -10.05
C ASP A 302 18.15 4.99 -9.76
N ASN A 303 17.58 4.12 -10.59
CA ASN A 303 16.26 3.52 -10.38
C ASN A 303 16.38 2.03 -10.08
N PHE A 304 15.37 1.45 -9.43
CA PHE A 304 15.36 0.00 -9.21
C PHE A 304 15.17 -0.75 -10.52
N ASP A 305 15.85 -1.88 -10.61
CA ASP A 305 15.62 -2.88 -11.63
C ASP A 305 14.16 -3.36 -11.56
N LEU A 306 13.48 -3.39 -12.71
CA LEU A 306 12.10 -3.85 -12.79
C LEU A 306 12.01 -5.37 -12.87
N ASP A 307 13.05 -6.06 -13.33
CA ASP A 307 13.09 -7.51 -13.45
C ASP A 307 13.43 -8.17 -12.11
N PHE A 308 14.34 -7.57 -11.33
CA PHE A 308 14.76 -8.11 -10.03
C PHE A 308 14.22 -7.32 -8.84
N ASP A 309 13.84 -8.02 -7.76
CA ASP A 309 13.54 -7.34 -6.50
C ASP A 309 14.80 -6.66 -5.91
N PRO A 310 14.66 -5.57 -5.12
CA PRO A 310 15.80 -4.79 -4.64
C PRO A 310 16.85 -5.60 -3.88
N LYS A 311 16.46 -6.66 -3.17
CA LYS A 311 17.39 -7.51 -2.42
C LYS A 311 18.17 -8.43 -3.35
N THR A 312 17.49 -9.01 -4.34
CA THR A 312 18.12 -9.82 -5.39
C THR A 312 19.05 -8.96 -6.26
N SER A 313 18.60 -7.78 -6.69
CA SER A 313 19.41 -6.82 -7.45
C SER A 313 20.68 -6.44 -6.68
N TRP A 314 20.53 -6.10 -5.39
CA TRP A 314 21.67 -5.83 -4.52
C TRP A 314 22.65 -7.01 -4.42
N ALA A 315 22.15 -8.24 -4.26
CA ALA A 315 23.00 -9.41 -4.12
C ALA A 315 23.80 -9.72 -5.40
N LEU A 316 23.16 -9.55 -6.57
CA LEU A 316 23.81 -9.68 -7.88
C LEU A 316 24.88 -8.60 -8.12
N SER A 317 24.64 -7.38 -7.64
CA SER A 317 25.63 -6.30 -7.71
C SER A 317 26.79 -6.43 -6.71
N ASN A 318 26.71 -7.36 -5.75
CA ASN A 318 27.72 -7.59 -4.72
C ASN A 318 28.10 -9.08 -4.65
N LEU A 319 28.24 -9.75 -5.80
CA LEU A 319 28.56 -11.18 -5.88
C LEU A 319 29.86 -11.58 -5.20
N ASN A 320 30.80 -10.65 -5.00
CA ASN A 320 32.01 -10.85 -4.23
C ASN A 320 31.75 -11.17 -2.73
N GLU A 321 30.56 -10.88 -2.22
CA GLU A 321 30.14 -11.27 -0.87
C GLU A 321 29.52 -12.67 -0.80
N PHE A 322 29.35 -13.32 -1.96
CA PHE A 322 28.67 -14.59 -2.13
C PHE A 322 29.60 -15.65 -2.76
N PRO A 323 29.29 -16.95 -2.62
CA PRO A 323 28.21 -17.51 -1.82
C PRO A 323 28.52 -17.48 -0.31
N VAL A 324 27.48 -17.41 0.52
CA VAL A 324 27.60 -17.33 1.97
C VAL A 324 27.38 -18.69 2.62
N GLU A 325 28.30 -19.13 3.48
CA GLU A 325 28.14 -20.35 4.27
C GLU A 325 27.12 -20.16 5.41
N ILE A 326 25.96 -20.80 5.27
CA ILE A 326 24.80 -20.60 6.16
C ILE A 326 25.08 -20.98 7.61
N ASN A 327 25.95 -21.97 7.84
CA ASN A 327 26.28 -22.43 9.19
C ASN A 327 27.23 -21.50 9.94
N LYS A 328 27.90 -20.58 9.22
CA LYS A 328 28.90 -19.66 9.79
C LYS A 328 28.49 -18.18 9.71
N ALA A 329 27.61 -17.82 8.77
CA ALA A 329 27.23 -16.43 8.49
C ALA A 329 26.67 -15.68 9.71
N SER A 330 26.94 -14.38 9.84
CA SER A 330 26.27 -13.55 10.86
C SER A 330 24.77 -13.39 10.55
N TYR A 331 23.98 -12.95 11.54
CA TYR A 331 22.57 -12.60 11.32
C TYR A 331 22.40 -11.61 10.17
N GLU A 332 23.22 -10.56 10.15
CA GLU A 332 23.19 -9.50 9.15
C GLU A 332 23.49 -10.06 7.75
N LYS A 333 24.52 -10.90 7.60
CA LYS A 333 24.82 -11.57 6.32
C LYS A 333 23.67 -12.46 5.85
N LEU A 334 23.02 -13.19 6.77
CA LEU A 334 21.85 -14.01 6.42
C LEU A 334 20.70 -13.16 5.87
N LEU A 335 20.49 -11.95 6.42
CA LEU A 335 19.48 -11.01 5.94
C LEU A 335 19.82 -10.41 4.57
N ARG A 336 21.06 -10.52 4.08
CA ARG A 336 21.43 -10.08 2.74
C ARG A 336 21.12 -11.11 1.65
N ILE A 337 21.02 -12.38 1.99
CA ILE A 337 20.81 -13.49 1.04
C ILE A 337 19.37 -13.47 0.48
N PRO A 338 19.18 -13.38 -0.85
CA PRO A 338 17.87 -13.50 -1.49
C PRO A 338 17.16 -14.80 -1.10
N GLY A 339 15.86 -14.72 -0.79
CA GLY A 339 15.05 -15.86 -0.36
C GLY A 339 15.16 -16.24 1.12
N ILE A 340 16.03 -15.59 1.91
CA ILE A 340 16.05 -15.71 3.37
C ILE A 340 15.41 -14.47 3.99
N GLY A 341 14.30 -14.66 4.73
CA GLY A 341 13.64 -13.59 5.48
C GLY A 341 14.08 -13.50 6.94
N VAL A 342 13.59 -12.50 7.68
CA VAL A 342 13.87 -12.28 9.12
C VAL A 342 13.60 -13.54 9.94
N THR A 343 12.43 -14.13 9.75
CA THR A 343 11.97 -15.31 10.50
C THR A 343 12.86 -16.53 10.21
N SER A 344 13.19 -16.75 8.93
CA SER A 344 14.06 -17.85 8.50
C SER A 344 15.50 -17.64 8.97
N ALA A 345 16.04 -16.41 8.92
CA ALA A 345 17.37 -16.08 9.43
C ALA A 345 17.49 -16.38 10.94
N LYS A 346 16.49 -15.98 11.74
CA LYS A 346 16.45 -16.30 13.18
C LYS A 346 16.41 -17.81 13.45
N LYS A 347 15.62 -18.56 12.66
CA LYS A 347 15.57 -20.02 12.76
C LYS A 347 16.91 -20.67 12.41
N ILE A 348 17.57 -20.22 11.33
CA ILE A 348 18.91 -20.69 10.94
C ILE A 348 19.90 -20.53 12.11
N LEU A 349 19.95 -19.33 12.72
CA LEU A 349 20.83 -19.07 13.87
C LEU A 349 20.55 -19.96 15.07
N LYS A 350 19.26 -20.27 15.34
CA LYS A 350 18.87 -21.10 16.47
C LYS A 350 19.26 -22.57 16.23
N ILE A 351 18.96 -23.11 15.04
CA ILE A 351 19.14 -24.53 14.75
C ILE A 351 20.62 -24.87 14.59
N ARG A 352 21.41 -24.01 13.94
CA ARG A 352 22.85 -24.27 13.73
C ARG A 352 23.71 -24.35 14.99
N ARG A 353 23.14 -24.00 16.16
CA ARG A 353 23.80 -24.18 17.46
C ARG A 353 23.82 -25.64 17.91
N VAL A 354 22.88 -26.44 17.41
CA VAL A 354 22.68 -27.84 17.83
C VAL A 354 22.80 -28.83 16.68
N HIS A 355 22.58 -28.39 15.44
CA HIS A 355 22.58 -29.23 14.26
C HIS A 355 23.16 -28.48 13.07
N ASN A 356 24.12 -29.08 12.36
CA ASN A 356 24.68 -28.48 11.16
C ASN A 356 23.66 -28.55 10.02
N LEU A 357 23.18 -27.38 9.58
CA LEU A 357 22.07 -27.29 8.63
C LEU A 357 22.51 -27.76 7.23
N THR A 358 21.71 -28.66 6.67
CA THR A 358 21.81 -29.14 5.29
C THR A 358 20.93 -28.32 4.35
N PHE A 359 21.10 -28.51 3.04
CA PHE A 359 20.26 -27.84 2.04
C PHE A 359 18.77 -28.20 2.20
N GLU A 360 18.44 -29.43 2.58
CA GLU A 360 17.05 -29.84 2.80
C GLU A 360 16.44 -29.28 4.08
N ASP A 361 17.25 -29.07 5.13
CA ASP A 361 16.78 -28.41 6.35
C ASP A 361 16.28 -27.00 6.06
N LEU A 362 16.96 -26.28 5.15
CA LEU A 362 16.56 -24.92 4.75
C LEU A 362 15.16 -24.87 4.11
N LYS A 363 14.77 -25.92 3.37
CA LYS A 363 13.42 -26.05 2.81
C LYS A 363 12.37 -26.09 3.92
N ASN A 364 12.62 -26.86 4.97
CA ASN A 364 11.72 -27.00 6.12
C ASN A 364 11.65 -25.72 6.97
N ILE A 365 12.69 -24.89 6.93
CA ILE A 365 12.77 -23.61 7.64
C ILE A 365 12.01 -22.47 6.90
N ARG A 366 11.41 -22.77 5.74
CA ARG A 366 10.76 -21.80 4.83
C ARG A 366 11.76 -20.81 4.21
N VAL A 367 12.96 -21.28 3.86
CA VAL A 367 13.82 -20.53 2.95
C VAL A 367 13.31 -20.71 1.52
N VAL A 368 13.23 -19.62 0.76
CA VAL A 368 12.85 -19.67 -0.67
C VAL A 368 14.07 -20.14 -1.47
N LEU A 369 14.30 -21.46 -1.46
CA LEU A 369 15.47 -22.09 -2.06
C LEU A 369 15.60 -21.84 -3.57
N LYS A 370 14.48 -21.63 -4.28
CA LYS A 370 14.52 -21.26 -5.70
C LYS A 370 15.40 -20.03 -5.99
N ARG A 371 15.52 -19.11 -5.02
CA ARG A 371 16.41 -17.93 -5.09
C ARG A 371 17.68 -18.13 -4.29
N ALA A 372 17.56 -18.61 -3.05
CA ALA A 372 18.69 -18.67 -2.12
C ALA A 372 19.84 -19.57 -2.58
N LYS A 373 19.56 -20.65 -3.33
CA LYS A 373 20.56 -21.65 -3.75
C LYS A 373 21.74 -21.07 -4.54
N TYR A 374 21.55 -19.94 -5.22
CA TYR A 374 22.61 -19.26 -5.99
C TYR A 374 23.54 -18.40 -5.13
N PHE A 375 23.18 -18.15 -3.88
CA PHE A 375 23.87 -17.21 -3.00
C PHE A 375 24.41 -17.89 -1.74
N ILE A 376 24.28 -19.21 -1.59
CA ILE A 376 24.64 -19.91 -0.36
C ILE A 376 25.49 -21.15 -0.60
N THR A 377 26.28 -21.49 0.41
CA THR A 377 26.81 -22.84 0.60
C THR A 377 26.24 -23.46 1.86
N CYS A 378 26.09 -24.78 1.85
CA CYS A 378 25.79 -25.56 3.04
C CYS A 378 26.95 -26.54 3.27
N SER A 379 27.70 -26.36 4.35
CA SER A 379 28.89 -27.16 4.65
C SER A 379 29.93 -27.15 3.51
N GLY A 380 30.14 -25.98 2.90
CA GLY A 380 31.08 -25.79 1.79
C GLY A 380 30.58 -26.24 0.42
N LYS A 381 29.42 -26.90 0.32
CA LYS A 381 28.83 -27.30 -0.96
C LYS A 381 27.91 -26.22 -1.52
N TYR A 382 28.15 -25.86 -2.78
CA TYR A 382 27.28 -24.97 -3.57
C TYR A 382 26.18 -25.77 -4.28
N TYR A 383 24.96 -25.23 -4.30
CA TYR A 383 23.76 -25.92 -4.81
C TYR A 383 23.04 -25.16 -5.94
N GLY A 384 23.69 -24.15 -6.52
CA GLY A 384 23.21 -23.55 -7.78
C GLY A 384 23.26 -24.57 -8.91
N ASP A 385 22.27 -24.55 -9.79
CA ASP A 385 22.20 -25.41 -10.99
C ASP A 385 23.01 -24.85 -12.17
N VAL A 386 23.66 -23.70 -11.97
CA VAL A 386 24.63 -23.09 -12.88
C VAL A 386 25.91 -22.77 -12.13
N LEU A 387 27.03 -22.67 -12.84
CA LEU A 387 28.27 -22.16 -12.26
C LEU A 387 28.03 -20.79 -11.62
N PHE A 388 28.77 -20.52 -10.53
CA PHE A 388 28.67 -19.28 -9.79
C PHE A 388 29.28 -18.13 -10.62
N ASP A 389 28.44 -17.51 -11.43
CA ASP A 389 28.77 -16.47 -12.40
C ASP A 389 27.57 -15.52 -12.57
N ASP A 390 27.83 -14.22 -12.67
CA ASP A 390 26.79 -13.18 -12.68
C ASP A 390 25.77 -13.40 -13.80
N VAL A 391 26.25 -13.57 -15.04
CA VAL A 391 25.39 -13.68 -16.22
C VAL A 391 24.51 -14.93 -16.13
N ARG A 392 25.09 -16.06 -15.73
CA ARG A 392 24.35 -17.33 -15.62
C ARG A 392 23.30 -17.29 -14.51
N ILE A 393 23.64 -16.72 -13.35
CA ILE A 393 22.71 -16.60 -12.23
C ILE A 393 21.56 -15.66 -12.60
N ARG A 394 21.84 -14.50 -13.21
CA ARG A 394 20.81 -13.55 -13.68
C ARG A 394 19.81 -14.23 -14.61
N ASN A 395 20.30 -14.91 -15.65
CA ASN A 395 19.44 -15.59 -16.61
C ASN A 395 18.56 -16.64 -15.95
N LYS A 396 19.09 -17.43 -15.00
CA LYS A 396 18.29 -18.41 -14.27
C LYS A 396 17.26 -17.80 -13.33
N LEU A 397 17.57 -16.69 -12.68
CA LEU A 397 16.61 -15.99 -11.84
C LEU A 397 15.45 -15.42 -12.69
N LEU A 398 15.73 -14.90 -13.88
CA LEU A 398 14.70 -14.45 -14.82
C LEU A 398 13.80 -15.59 -15.29
N GLU A 399 14.39 -16.74 -15.68
CA GLU A 399 13.63 -17.94 -16.07
C GLU A 399 12.68 -18.41 -14.96
N LEU A 400 13.08 -18.27 -13.69
CA LEU A 400 12.29 -18.72 -12.53
C LEU A 400 11.08 -17.85 -12.23
N ASP A 401 11.11 -16.59 -12.62
CA ASP A 401 10.01 -15.65 -12.43
C ASP A 401 9.03 -15.64 -13.63
N LEU A 402 9.35 -16.37 -14.72
CA LEU A 402 8.40 -16.67 -15.80
C LEU A 402 7.36 -17.73 -15.35
N PRO A 403 6.07 -17.57 -15.70
CA PRO A 403 5.04 -18.55 -15.36
C PRO A 403 5.30 -19.90 -16.06
N LYS A 404 5.50 -20.97 -15.28
CA LYS A 404 5.92 -22.31 -15.74
C LYS A 404 4.94 -23.10 -16.61
N ASN A 405 3.82 -22.53 -17.07
CA ASN A 405 2.88 -23.19 -17.97
C ASN A 405 2.16 -22.16 -18.85
N SER A 406 2.77 -21.80 -19.98
CA SER A 406 2.06 -21.17 -21.09
C SER A 406 1.29 -22.21 -21.92
N LYS A 407 0.45 -23.03 -21.27
CA LYS A 407 -0.83 -23.37 -21.91
C LYS A 407 -1.74 -22.22 -21.52
N ILE A 408 -1.91 -21.28 -22.44
CA ILE A 408 -2.81 -20.14 -22.29
C ILE A 408 -4.21 -20.72 -22.06
N ASN A 409 -4.57 -20.93 -20.80
CA ASN A 409 -5.93 -21.23 -20.42
C ASN A 409 -6.61 -19.86 -20.38
N ILE A 410 -7.19 -19.47 -21.52
CA ILE A 410 -7.84 -18.16 -21.78
C ILE A 410 -8.86 -17.79 -20.69
N ASN A 411 -9.29 -18.76 -19.88
CA ASN A 411 -10.33 -18.60 -18.87
C ASN A 411 -9.84 -18.49 -17.41
N GLN A 412 -8.54 -18.43 -17.13
CA GLN A 412 -8.05 -18.19 -15.77
C GLN A 412 -7.42 -16.80 -15.66
N LEU A 413 -8.27 -15.83 -15.33
CA LEU A 413 -7.92 -14.43 -15.11
C LEU A 413 -6.98 -14.28 -13.89
N SER A 414 -5.85 -13.60 -14.08
CA SER A 414 -5.08 -13.05 -12.96
C SER A 414 -5.83 -11.84 -12.38
N PHE A 415 -5.65 -11.59 -11.08
CA PHE A 415 -6.35 -10.52 -10.34
C PHE A 415 -6.09 -9.10 -10.90
N PHE A 416 -5.18 -8.95 -11.86
CA PHE A 416 -4.77 -7.67 -12.43
C PHE A 416 -5.05 -7.51 -13.93
N ASP A 417 -5.57 -8.54 -14.62
CA ASP A 417 -5.63 -8.52 -16.10
C ASP A 417 -6.99 -8.12 -16.71
N MET A 418 -7.97 -7.65 -15.92
CA MET A 418 -9.29 -7.33 -16.49
C MET A 418 -9.90 -6.03 -15.97
N LEU A 419 -9.50 -4.91 -16.59
CA LEU A 419 -10.33 -3.71 -16.68
C LEU A 419 -10.08 -3.00 -18.02
N SER A 420 -10.48 -3.63 -19.13
CA SER A 420 -10.93 -2.86 -20.29
C SER A 420 -12.43 -2.59 -20.08
N LEU A 421 -12.77 -1.37 -19.69
CA LEU A 421 -14.14 -0.88 -19.68
C LEU A 421 -14.24 0.20 -20.75
N ASP A 422 -15.10 0.00 -21.74
CA ASP A 422 -15.46 1.03 -22.71
C ASP A 422 -16.00 2.26 -21.96
N GLU A 423 -15.31 3.39 -22.11
CA GLU A 423 -15.65 4.65 -21.46
C GLU A 423 -16.70 5.41 -22.28
N LYS A 424 -17.80 5.82 -21.65
CA LYS A 424 -18.61 6.95 -22.12
C LYS A 424 -18.54 8.09 -21.12
N THR A 425 -18.23 9.27 -21.63
CA THR A 425 -18.18 10.53 -20.89
C THR A 425 -19.59 10.98 -20.51
N THR A 426 -19.78 11.44 -19.27
CA THR A 426 -20.98 12.18 -18.87
C THR A 426 -20.66 13.68 -18.77
N PRO A 427 -21.66 14.58 -18.83
CA PRO A 427 -21.47 16.03 -18.76
C PRO A 427 -20.81 16.55 -17.46
N SER A 428 -20.61 15.67 -16.46
CA SER A 428 -19.99 15.98 -15.17
C SER A 428 -18.49 15.65 -15.10
N GLY A 429 -17.87 15.17 -16.18
CA GLY A 429 -16.45 14.78 -16.21
C GLY A 429 -16.10 13.54 -15.38
N ILE A 430 -17.09 12.89 -14.76
CA ILE A 430 -16.93 11.67 -13.95
C ILE A 430 -17.14 10.44 -14.83
N ILE A 431 -16.16 9.53 -14.83
CA ILE A 431 -16.26 8.20 -15.47
C ILE A 431 -17.07 7.28 -14.55
N LEU A 432 -18.25 6.85 -15.02
CA LEU A 432 -19.05 5.78 -14.42
C LEU A 432 -19.20 4.64 -15.42
N SER A 433 -19.18 3.39 -14.94
CA SER A 433 -19.41 2.21 -15.79
C SER A 433 -20.86 2.18 -16.30
N GLY A 434 -21.04 2.20 -17.62
CA GLY A 434 -22.36 2.18 -18.26
C GLY A 434 -23.16 0.88 -18.01
N LYS A 435 -24.49 0.97 -18.04
CA LYS A 435 -25.41 -0.17 -18.02
C LYS A 435 -26.04 -0.41 -19.39
N ASN A 436 -26.24 -1.70 -19.66
CA ASN A 436 -27.08 -2.34 -20.68
C ASN A 436 -26.62 -2.26 -22.14
N THR A 437 -26.11 -3.38 -22.64
CA THR A 437 -26.33 -3.82 -24.02
C THR A 437 -26.92 -5.22 -24.00
N SER A 438 -28.10 -5.33 -24.59
CA SER A 438 -28.79 -6.57 -24.95
C SER A 438 -27.95 -7.38 -25.95
N PHE A 439 -27.72 -8.66 -25.68
CA PHE A 439 -27.12 -9.57 -26.65
C PHE A 439 -28.10 -9.87 -27.78
N SER A 440 -27.81 -9.36 -28.98
CA SER A 440 -28.37 -9.87 -30.23
C SER A 440 -27.56 -11.11 -30.65
N ASN A 441 -28.20 -12.27 -30.59
CA ASN A 441 -27.69 -13.51 -31.18
C ASN A 441 -27.65 -13.37 -32.70
N LYS A 442 -26.45 -13.29 -33.28
CA LYS A 442 -26.18 -13.73 -34.65
C LYS A 442 -24.69 -14.02 -34.76
N ILE A 443 -24.37 -15.30 -34.85
CA ILE A 443 -23.30 -15.97 -35.62
C ILE A 443 -23.03 -17.28 -34.86
N PHE A 444 -23.66 -18.35 -35.33
CA PHE A 444 -23.08 -19.68 -35.50
C PHE A 444 -24.12 -20.50 -36.26
N ASN A 445 -24.00 -20.50 -37.59
CA ASN A 445 -24.58 -21.51 -38.45
C ASN A 445 -23.42 -22.26 -39.10
N GLN A 446 -23.60 -23.57 -39.25
CA GLN A 446 -22.76 -24.56 -39.94
C GLN A 446 -21.62 -25.19 -39.12
N ASN A 447 -21.90 -26.30 -38.43
CA ASN A 447 -21.86 -27.63 -39.04
C ASN A 447 -22.23 -28.75 -38.03
N GLU A 448 -23.24 -29.52 -38.41
CA GLU A 448 -23.56 -30.90 -38.01
C GLU A 448 -22.33 -31.83 -38.29
N THR A 449 -22.05 -32.98 -37.67
CA THR A 449 -22.83 -34.08 -37.08
C THR A 449 -21.89 -35.05 -36.31
N THR A 450 -22.51 -35.96 -35.52
CA THR A 450 -22.05 -37.30 -35.04
C THR A 450 -21.39 -37.46 -33.66
N SER A 451 -22.25 -37.83 -32.70
CA SER A 451 -22.17 -38.97 -31.77
C SER A 451 -20.80 -39.61 -31.44
N ASN A 452 -20.45 -39.65 -30.14
CA ASN A 452 -20.59 -40.89 -29.36
C ASN A 452 -20.31 -40.69 -27.86
N ILE A 453 -21.18 -41.33 -27.08
CA ILE A 453 -21.17 -41.47 -25.64
C ILE A 453 -20.05 -42.43 -25.22
N PHE A 454 -19.23 -42.04 -24.23
CA PHE A 454 -18.58 -42.95 -23.28
C PHE A 454 -18.29 -42.23 -21.96
N LEU A 455 -19.08 -42.54 -20.93
CA LEU A 455 -18.63 -42.59 -19.52
C LEU A 455 -18.04 -44.01 -19.28
N PRO A 456 -17.30 -44.34 -18.19
CA PRO A 456 -16.84 -43.55 -17.04
C PRO A 456 -15.36 -43.82 -16.66
N LYS A 457 -14.82 -43.09 -15.66
CA LYS A 457 -14.19 -43.70 -14.46
C LYS A 457 -13.83 -42.64 -13.42
N VAL A 458 -14.38 -42.86 -12.23
CA VAL A 458 -14.12 -42.16 -10.98
C VAL A 458 -12.67 -42.43 -10.58
N ASN A 459 -11.87 -41.37 -10.42
CA ASN A 459 -10.66 -41.41 -9.62
C ASN A 459 -10.78 -40.33 -8.54
N THR A 460 -10.99 -40.82 -7.33
CA THR A 460 -10.81 -40.13 -6.06
C THR A 460 -9.37 -39.65 -5.94
N LEU A 461 -9.14 -38.34 -6.09
CA LEU A 461 -7.91 -37.68 -5.69
C LEU A 461 -8.23 -36.72 -4.55
N GLN A 462 -7.64 -37.01 -3.39
CA GLN A 462 -7.67 -36.18 -2.20
C GLN A 462 -7.13 -34.78 -2.52
N ILE A 463 -7.94 -33.75 -2.28
CA ILE A 463 -7.52 -32.36 -2.37
C ILE A 463 -6.84 -31.99 -1.05
N SER A 464 -5.53 -32.22 -1.00
CA SER A 464 -4.62 -31.52 -0.10
C SER A 464 -3.74 -30.61 -0.96
N ASP A 465 -4.06 -29.32 -1.02
CA ASP A 465 -3.18 -28.30 -0.45
C ASP A 465 -3.68 -26.89 -0.77
N LYS A 466 -3.64 -26.08 0.28
CA LYS A 466 -3.98 -24.67 0.35
C LYS A 466 -3.06 -23.87 -0.56
N ILE A 467 -3.64 -23.14 -1.50
CA ILE A 467 -2.97 -22.05 -2.19
C ILE A 467 -2.98 -20.83 -1.26
N THR A 468 -1.86 -20.61 -0.58
CA THR A 468 -1.53 -19.35 0.11
C THR A 468 -0.25 -18.79 -0.50
N SER A 469 -0.29 -17.56 -1.00
CA SER A 469 0.65 -16.47 -0.62
C SER A 469 0.58 -15.29 -1.61
N ILE A 470 -0.42 -14.44 -1.42
CA ILE A 470 -0.19 -12.98 -1.48
C ILE A 470 -0.33 -12.51 -0.04
N SER A 471 0.78 -12.65 0.67
CA SER A 471 1.00 -12.04 1.96
C SER A 471 2.49 -11.75 1.97
N GLY A 472 2.85 -10.47 1.89
CA GLY A 472 4.11 -10.03 2.48
C GLY A 472 4.02 -10.43 3.94
N GLU A 473 4.67 -11.55 4.27
CA GLU A 473 4.66 -12.12 5.60
C GLU A 473 5.43 -11.19 6.55
N PHE A 474 4.85 -11.04 7.74
CA PHE A 474 5.33 -10.31 8.91
C PHE A 474 6.74 -10.72 9.35
#